data_AF-A0A9Q3V4N6-F1
#
_entry.id   AF-A0A9Q3V4N6-F1
#
_cell.length_a   1.000
_cell.length_b   1.000
_cell.length_c   1.000
_cell.angle_alpha   90.00
_cell.angle_beta   90.00
_cell.angle_gamma   90.00
#
_symmetry.space_group_name_H-M   'P 1'
#
loop_
_entity.id
_entity.type
_entity.pdbx_description
1 polymer ?
#
loop_
_entity_poly.entity_id
_entity_poly.type
_entity_poly.pdbx_seq_one_letter_code
_entity_poly.pdbx_strand_id
1 'polypeptide(L)'
;MKYLAFIFLIFLITISNAQNVISKYELQTILKESLQKSRNMVSTANNNWSYDNTNDDYYKNDTIVLNSARSFKMDCCRVINWSFYENERCVIENANYCNEPPTKLISKKEDYVTLEIIELCGETYIEQNNLNGILDRFKIIEFLRNKLRGIGEDEFDYTLKLFRIRK
;
A
#
# COMPACT_ATOMS: atom_id res chain seq x y z
N MET A 1 33.50 -26.31 -29.74
CA MET A 1 33.02 -24.91 -29.75
C MET A 1 31.50 -24.76 -29.73
N LYS A 2 30.71 -25.65 -30.35
CA LYS A 2 29.22 -25.57 -30.32
C LYS A 2 28.60 -25.78 -28.92
N TYR A 3 29.20 -26.61 -28.07
CA TYR A 3 28.70 -26.88 -26.70
C TYR A 3 28.94 -25.72 -25.72
N LEU A 4 29.96 -24.89 -25.93
CA LEU A 4 30.23 -23.71 -25.11
C LEU A 4 29.18 -22.61 -25.31
N ALA A 5 28.67 -22.47 -26.54
CA ALA A 5 27.60 -21.51 -26.84
C ALA A 5 26.26 -21.88 -26.16
N PHE A 6 26.01 -23.18 -25.95
CA PHE A 6 24.78 -23.66 -25.30
C PHE A 6 24.78 -23.41 -23.79
N ILE A 7 25.94 -23.55 -23.14
CA ILE A 7 26.10 -23.24 -21.70
C ILE A 7 25.94 -21.73 -21.44
N PHE A 8 26.42 -20.88 -22.36
CA PHE A 8 26.27 -19.43 -22.26
C PHE A 8 24.81 -18.97 -22.40
N LEU A 9 24.01 -19.67 -23.22
CA LEU A 9 22.58 -19.36 -23.41
C LEU A 9 21.73 -19.70 -22.16
N ILE A 10 22.10 -20.73 -21.41
CA ILE A 10 21.40 -21.12 -20.17
C ILE A 10 21.70 -20.13 -19.04
N PHE A 11 22.92 -19.55 -19.00
CA PHE A 11 23.30 -18.54 -18.00
C PHE A 11 22.62 -17.18 -18.21
N LEU A 12 22.17 -16.88 -19.43
CA LEU A 12 21.45 -15.64 -19.74
C LEU A 12 19.97 -15.69 -19.30
N ILE A 13 19.40 -16.87 -19.06
CA ILE A 13 18.01 -17.03 -18.61
C ILE A 13 17.91 -16.93 -17.07
N THR A 14 19.01 -17.15 -16.34
CA THR A 14 19.02 -17.05 -14.86
C THR A 14 19.10 -15.61 -14.34
N ILE A 15 19.16 -14.60 -15.22
CA ILE A 15 19.04 -13.18 -14.84
C ILE A 15 17.56 -12.74 -14.77
N SER A 16 16.63 -13.70 -14.76
CA SER A 16 15.20 -13.47 -14.62
C SER A 16 14.90 -12.74 -13.30
N ASN A 17 14.72 -11.42 -13.41
CA ASN A 17 14.06 -10.50 -12.50
C ASN A 17 14.01 -10.96 -11.03
N ALA A 18 14.98 -10.52 -10.24
CA ALA A 18 14.71 -10.32 -8.82
C ALA A 18 13.56 -9.31 -8.73
N GLN A 19 12.32 -9.80 -8.63
CA GLN A 19 11.23 -8.97 -8.11
C GLN A 19 11.71 -8.53 -6.73
N ASN A 20 12.02 -7.25 -6.57
CA ASN A 20 12.40 -6.68 -5.28
C ASN A 20 11.16 -6.73 -4.38
N VAL A 21 10.93 -7.89 -3.78
CA VAL A 21 9.92 -8.06 -2.74
C VAL A 21 10.40 -7.26 -1.54
N ILE A 22 9.60 -6.29 -1.11
CA ILE A 22 9.89 -5.48 0.07
C ILE A 22 10.01 -6.39 1.30
N SER A 23 11.05 -6.21 2.10
CA SER A 23 11.19 -6.93 3.37
C SER A 23 10.21 -6.41 4.43
N LYS A 24 9.91 -7.24 5.44
CA LYS A 24 9.13 -6.83 6.62
C LYS A 24 9.72 -5.59 7.28
N TYR A 25 11.03 -5.58 7.51
CA TYR A 25 11.70 -4.46 8.16
C TYR A 25 11.57 -3.17 7.34
N GLU A 26 11.74 -3.25 6.03
CA GLU A 26 11.61 -2.09 5.15
C GLU A 26 10.17 -1.56 5.17
N LEU A 27 9.17 -2.44 5.05
CA LEU A 27 7.76 -2.05 5.10
C LEU A 27 7.40 -1.39 6.44
N GLN A 28 7.81 -1.99 7.56
CA GLN A 28 7.62 -1.43 8.90
C GLN A 28 8.21 -0.01 9.00
N THR A 29 9.40 0.18 8.44
CA THR A 29 10.09 1.48 8.42
C THR A 29 9.27 2.52 7.64
N ILE A 30 8.74 2.17 6.47
CA ILE A 30 7.95 3.07 5.62
C ILE A 30 6.60 3.43 6.25
N LEU A 31 5.91 2.47 6.87
CA LEU A 31 4.65 2.74 7.58
C LEU A 31 4.88 3.69 8.76
N LYS A 32 5.96 3.47 9.51
CA LYS A 32 6.38 4.37 10.60
C LYS A 32 6.74 5.76 10.09
N GLU A 33 7.45 5.85 8.97
CA GLU A 33 7.81 7.12 8.33
C GLU A 33 6.56 7.91 7.91
N SER A 34 5.57 7.24 7.30
CA SER A 34 4.30 7.85 6.88
C SER A 34 3.58 8.49 8.08
N LEU A 35 3.52 7.78 9.22
CA LEU A 35 2.94 8.30 10.46
C LEU A 35 3.76 9.48 11.02
N GLN A 36 5.09 9.36 11.04
CA GLN A 36 5.97 10.38 11.64
C GLN A 36 5.95 11.70 10.86
N LYS A 37 5.97 11.63 9.52
CA LYS A 37 5.90 12.83 8.66
C LYS A 37 4.62 13.63 8.91
N SER A 38 3.48 12.94 9.01
CA SER A 38 2.20 13.58 9.34
C SER A 38 2.20 14.22 10.74
N ARG A 39 2.70 13.51 11.76
CA ARG A 39 2.77 14.04 13.14
C ARG A 39 3.70 15.24 13.28
N ASN A 40 4.78 15.29 12.51
CA ASN A 40 5.72 16.40 12.50
C ASN A 40 5.19 17.62 11.70
N MET A 41 3.93 17.61 11.27
CA MET A 41 3.30 18.67 10.47
C MET A 41 4.12 19.03 9.24
N VAL A 42 4.81 18.04 8.64
CA VAL A 42 5.50 18.25 7.38
C VAL A 42 4.43 18.67 6.37
N SER A 43 4.57 19.87 5.81
CA SER A 43 3.63 20.38 4.81
C SER A 43 3.41 19.29 3.78
N THR A 44 2.13 19.02 3.48
CA THR A 44 1.65 18.01 2.52
C THR A 44 1.77 16.53 2.89
N ALA A 45 2.35 16.17 4.05
CA ALA A 45 2.41 14.77 4.49
C ALA A 45 1.11 14.32 5.15
N ASN A 46 0.39 13.37 4.53
CA ASN A 46 -0.73 12.68 5.16
C ASN A 46 -0.27 11.38 5.85
N ASN A 47 -1.03 10.93 6.84
CA ASN A 47 -0.84 9.64 7.49
C ASN A 47 -1.71 8.57 6.81
N ASN A 48 -1.99 8.70 5.52
CA ASN A 48 -3.04 7.92 4.86
C ASN A 48 -2.47 7.24 3.62
N TRP A 49 -2.78 5.97 3.48
CA TRP A 49 -2.53 5.22 2.25
C TRP A 49 -3.87 4.95 1.58
N SER A 50 -4.00 5.34 0.33
CA SER A 50 -5.31 5.55 -0.29
C SER A 50 -5.49 4.65 -1.51
N TYR A 51 -6.65 4.02 -1.61
CA TYR A 51 -7.11 3.26 -2.77
C TYR A 51 -8.27 4.00 -3.45
N ASP A 52 -8.20 4.14 -4.77
CA ASP A 52 -9.32 4.66 -5.56
C ASP A 52 -10.45 3.63 -5.61
N ASN A 53 -11.53 3.91 -4.89
CA ASN A 53 -12.72 3.08 -4.80
C ASN A 53 -13.88 3.69 -5.60
N THR A 54 -13.60 4.44 -6.66
CA THR A 54 -14.63 5.04 -7.52
C THR A 54 -15.55 3.99 -8.13
N ASN A 55 -15.13 2.72 -8.24
CA ASN A 55 -15.93 1.61 -8.75
C ASN A 55 -16.55 0.68 -7.67
N ASP A 56 -16.47 1.02 -6.37
CA ASP A 56 -16.93 0.16 -5.26
C ASP A 56 -16.38 -1.28 -5.31
N ASP A 57 -15.10 -1.39 -5.60
CA ASP A 57 -14.43 -2.65 -5.89
C ASP A 57 -13.32 -2.99 -4.89
N TYR A 58 -13.05 -2.14 -3.89
CA TYR A 58 -12.03 -2.39 -2.87
C TYR A 58 -12.17 -3.78 -2.22
N TYR A 59 -13.39 -4.22 -1.89
CA TYR A 59 -13.63 -5.54 -1.27
C TYR A 59 -13.79 -6.68 -2.29
N LYS A 60 -13.96 -6.36 -3.58
CA LYS A 60 -14.23 -7.33 -4.65
C LYS A 60 -12.96 -7.69 -5.43
N ASN A 61 -12.06 -6.73 -5.62
CA ASN A 61 -10.82 -6.95 -6.34
C ASN A 61 -9.86 -7.82 -5.54
N ASP A 62 -9.18 -8.71 -6.25
CA ASP A 62 -8.10 -9.52 -5.69
C ASP A 62 -6.77 -8.77 -5.70
N THR A 63 -6.67 -7.66 -6.43
CA THR A 63 -5.50 -6.79 -6.41
C THR A 63 -5.92 -5.37 -6.08
N ILE A 64 -5.25 -4.75 -5.11
CA ILE A 64 -5.44 -3.34 -4.77
C ILE A 64 -4.11 -2.59 -4.85
N VAL A 65 -4.18 -1.30 -5.17
CA VAL A 65 -3.03 -0.40 -5.23
C VAL A 65 -3.26 0.72 -4.23
N LEU A 66 -2.40 0.80 -3.22
CA LEU A 66 -2.41 1.86 -2.22
C LEU A 66 -1.33 2.89 -2.53
N ASN A 67 -1.66 4.17 -2.40
CA ASN A 67 -0.71 5.26 -2.59
C ASN A 67 -0.69 6.19 -1.37
N SER A 68 0.50 6.58 -0.91
CA SER A 68 0.68 7.53 0.22
C SER A 68 0.81 8.95 -0.30
N ALA A 69 0.04 9.94 0.14
CA ALA A 69 0.01 11.25 -0.54
C ALA A 69 0.97 12.29 0.05
N ARG A 70 1.55 13.09 -0.85
CA ARG A 70 2.38 14.28 -0.59
C ARG A 70 1.79 15.55 -1.21
N SER A 71 0.60 15.52 -1.80
CA SER A 71 -0.24 16.69 -2.13
C SER A 71 -1.58 16.17 -2.63
N PHE A 72 -2.67 16.77 -2.13
CA PHE A 72 -3.97 16.13 -1.96
C PHE A 72 -4.96 16.50 -3.08
N LYS A 73 -4.57 16.44 -4.35
CA LYS A 73 -5.56 16.41 -5.45
C LYS A 73 -5.66 15.02 -6.03
N MET A 74 -6.41 14.18 -5.33
CA MET A 74 -6.82 12.88 -5.84
C MET A 74 -8.00 13.11 -6.79
N ASP A 75 -7.81 12.88 -8.09
CA ASP A 75 -8.87 12.87 -9.13
C ASP A 75 -9.79 11.63 -8.98
N CYS A 76 -10.07 11.21 -7.76
CA CYS A 76 -10.96 10.09 -7.47
C CYS A 76 -12.05 10.52 -6.50
N CYS A 77 -13.29 10.15 -6.83
CA CYS A 77 -14.44 10.57 -6.07
C CYS A 77 -14.56 9.83 -4.75
N ARG A 78 -14.33 8.51 -4.76
CA ARG A 78 -14.52 7.64 -3.61
C ARG A 78 -13.23 6.95 -3.28
N VAL A 79 -12.88 6.94 -2.00
CA VAL A 79 -11.57 6.52 -1.54
C VAL A 79 -11.71 5.62 -0.33
N ILE A 80 -10.93 4.54 -0.32
CA ILE A 80 -10.65 3.78 0.90
C ILE A 80 -9.28 4.20 1.41
N ASN A 81 -9.25 4.80 2.60
CA ASN A 81 -8.02 5.22 3.26
C ASN A 81 -7.64 4.23 4.35
N TRP A 82 -6.37 3.87 4.40
CA TRP A 82 -5.72 3.29 5.56
C TRP A 82 -5.07 4.45 6.32
N SER A 83 -5.78 4.98 7.31
CA SER A 83 -5.35 6.16 8.08
C SER A 83 -4.63 5.74 9.35
N PHE A 84 -3.30 5.89 9.38
CA PHE A 84 -2.44 5.41 10.45
C PHE A 84 -2.49 6.35 11.66
N TYR A 85 -2.85 5.85 12.84
CA TYR A 85 -2.85 6.65 14.08
C TYR A 85 -1.74 6.24 15.05
N GLU A 86 -1.22 5.01 14.91
CA GLU A 86 -0.09 4.44 15.65
C GLU A 86 0.72 3.53 14.72
N ASN A 87 1.91 3.12 15.16
CA ASN A 87 2.72 2.17 14.37
C ASN A 87 1.92 0.90 14.12
N GLU A 88 1.84 0.47 12.86
CA GLU A 88 1.14 -0.75 12.44
C GLU A 88 -0.34 -0.78 12.85
N ARG A 89 -0.95 0.39 13.08
CA ARG A 89 -2.37 0.51 13.42
C ARG A 89 -3.01 1.61 12.60
N CYS A 90 -4.07 1.27 11.91
CA CYS A 90 -4.81 2.20 11.09
C CYS A 90 -6.32 2.01 11.23
N VAL A 91 -7.06 3.02 10.78
CA VAL A 91 -8.50 2.93 10.56
C VAL A 91 -8.73 2.82 9.06
N ILE A 92 -9.60 1.88 8.67
CA ILE A 92 -10.06 1.75 7.29
C ILE A 92 -11.26 2.68 7.09
N GLU A 93 -11.10 3.70 6.27
CA GLU A 93 -12.05 4.80 6.17
C GLU A 93 -12.59 4.92 4.76
N ASN A 94 -13.91 5.11 4.64
CA ASN A 94 -14.57 5.38 3.37
C ASN A 94 -14.91 6.87 3.26
N ALA A 95 -14.31 7.54 2.29
CA ALA A 95 -14.52 8.95 2.01
C ALA A 95 -15.07 9.14 0.59
N ASN A 96 -15.95 10.13 0.43
CA ASN A 96 -16.43 10.62 -0.84
C ASN A 96 -16.14 12.12 -0.95
N TYR A 97 -15.18 12.46 -1.80
CA TYR A 97 -14.70 13.82 -2.06
C TYR A 97 -15.42 14.52 -3.22
N CYS A 98 -16.26 13.81 -3.98
CA CYS A 98 -17.08 14.42 -5.04
C CYS A 98 -18.42 14.97 -4.52
N ASN A 99 -18.81 14.64 -3.29
CA ASN A 99 -19.91 15.34 -2.62
C ASN A 99 -19.44 16.72 -2.14
N GLU A 100 -20.32 17.72 -2.17
CA GLU A 100 -20.09 19.03 -1.56
C GLU A 100 -21.11 19.27 -0.44
N PRO A 101 -20.71 19.28 0.84
CA PRO A 101 -19.33 19.09 1.33
C PRO A 101 -18.85 17.63 1.18
N PRO A 102 -17.53 17.40 1.12
CA PRO A 102 -16.97 16.06 1.18
C PRO A 102 -17.49 15.30 2.39
N THR A 103 -17.82 14.03 2.18
CA THR A 103 -18.42 13.18 3.21
C THR A 103 -17.49 12.03 3.56
N LYS A 104 -17.49 11.63 4.82
CA LYS A 104 -16.76 10.46 5.31
C LYS A 104 -17.71 9.64 6.17
N LEU A 105 -17.73 8.33 5.93
CA LEU A 105 -18.50 7.44 6.80
C LEU A 105 -17.86 7.40 8.18
N ILE A 106 -18.71 7.45 9.21
CA ILE A 106 -18.26 7.33 10.60
C ILE A 106 -17.65 5.95 10.78
N SER A 107 -16.38 5.90 11.17
CA SER A 107 -15.67 4.67 11.48
C SER A 107 -16.33 3.96 12.66
N LYS A 108 -16.54 2.65 12.51
CA LYS A 108 -17.01 1.75 13.56
C LYS A 108 -15.82 1.05 14.21
N LYS A 109 -16.06 0.31 15.29
CA LYS A 109 -14.99 -0.40 16.00
C LYS A 109 -14.29 -1.44 15.13
N GLU A 110 -15.01 -2.02 14.18
CA GLU A 110 -14.52 -3.04 13.26
C GLU A 110 -13.59 -2.48 12.18
N ASP A 111 -13.60 -1.16 11.97
CA ASP A 111 -12.75 -0.47 11.00
C ASP A 111 -11.35 -0.17 11.56
N TYR A 112 -11.16 -0.28 12.87
CA TYR A 112 -9.85 -0.16 13.52
C TYR A 112 -9.10 -1.48 13.37
N VAL A 113 -7.97 -1.43 12.66
CA VAL A 113 -7.17 -2.61 12.35
C VAL A 113 -5.74 -2.48 12.88
N THR A 114 -5.20 -3.60 13.35
CA THR A 114 -3.77 -3.80 13.54
C THR A 114 -3.23 -4.54 12.32
N LEU A 115 -2.13 -4.06 11.78
CA LEU A 115 -1.42 -4.66 10.66
C LEU A 115 -0.32 -5.57 11.19
N GLU A 116 -0.46 -6.87 10.97
CA GLU A 116 0.62 -7.82 11.24
C GLU A 116 1.39 -8.07 9.94
N ILE A 117 2.69 -7.76 9.97
CA ILE A 117 3.58 -7.97 8.82
C ILE A 117 4.31 -9.30 9.02
N ILE A 118 4.14 -10.20 8.06
CA ILE A 118 4.61 -11.58 8.13
C ILE A 118 5.52 -11.84 6.94
N GLU A 119 6.65 -12.52 7.18
CA GLU A 119 7.49 -13.06 6.12
C GLU A 119 7.35 -14.58 6.09
N LEU A 120 7.03 -15.12 4.92
CA LEU A 120 6.89 -16.55 4.71
C LEU A 120 7.50 -16.91 3.36
N CYS A 121 8.45 -17.85 3.35
CA CYS A 121 9.11 -18.33 2.12
C CYS A 121 9.70 -17.21 1.24
N GLY A 122 10.25 -16.16 1.85
CA GLY A 122 10.83 -15.02 1.14
C GLY A 122 9.81 -14.01 0.59
N GLU A 123 8.54 -14.18 0.93
CA GLU A 123 7.45 -13.30 0.54
C GLU A 123 6.91 -12.54 1.76
N THR A 124 6.51 -11.29 1.55
CA THR A 124 5.98 -10.43 2.62
C THR A 124 4.47 -10.30 2.50
N TYR A 125 3.79 -10.41 3.64
CA TYR A 125 2.34 -10.34 3.78
C TYR A 125 1.94 -9.29 4.80
N ILE A 126 0.72 -8.77 4.64
CA ILE A 126 0.03 -7.93 5.61
C ILE A 126 -1.26 -8.64 6.00
N GLU A 127 -1.43 -8.94 7.28
CA GLU A 127 -2.73 -9.31 7.85
C GLU A 127 -3.35 -8.12 8.56
N GLN A 128 -4.58 -7.80 8.17
CA GLN A 128 -5.41 -6.82 8.86
C GLN A 128 -6.24 -7.55 9.91
N ASN A 129 -6.01 -7.24 11.18
CA ASN A 129 -6.73 -7.81 12.31
C ASN A 129 -7.59 -6.74 12.98
N ASN A 130 -8.88 -7.01 13.17
CA ASN A 130 -9.77 -6.19 13.98
C ASN A 130 -10.32 -6.99 15.17
N LEU A 131 -11.29 -6.43 15.88
CA LEU A 131 -11.93 -7.09 17.03
C LEU A 131 -12.65 -8.41 16.68
N ASN A 132 -12.97 -8.64 15.40
CA ASN A 132 -13.61 -9.87 14.91
C ASN A 132 -12.60 -10.91 14.38
N GLY A 133 -11.29 -10.63 14.50
CA GLY A 133 -10.21 -11.47 14.01
C GLY A 133 -9.59 -10.96 12.71
N ILE A 134 -9.12 -11.87 11.86
CA ILE A 134 -8.49 -11.53 10.58
C ILE A 134 -9.56 -11.02 9.62
N LEU A 135 -9.50 -9.73 9.30
CA LEU A 135 -10.34 -9.04 8.32
C LEU A 135 -9.92 -9.37 6.89
N ASP A 136 -8.62 -9.19 6.59
CA ASP A 136 -8.05 -9.41 5.26
C ASP A 136 -6.60 -9.87 5.40
N ARG A 137 -6.13 -10.66 4.43
CA ARG A 137 -4.71 -11.04 4.28
C ARG A 137 -4.26 -10.66 2.88
N PHE A 138 -3.12 -9.98 2.78
CA PHE A 138 -2.56 -9.53 1.51
C PHE A 138 -1.14 -10.05 1.35
N LYS A 139 -0.82 -10.60 0.18
CA LYS A 139 0.56 -10.74 -0.30
C LYS A 139 0.99 -9.41 -0.92
N ILE A 140 2.19 -8.94 -0.60
CA ILE A 140 2.78 -7.79 -1.29
C ILE A 140 3.39 -8.27 -2.60
N ILE A 141 2.93 -7.71 -3.70
CA ILE A 141 3.41 -8.10 -5.04
C ILE A 141 4.29 -7.03 -5.68
N GLU A 142 4.16 -5.77 -5.25
CA GLU A 142 5.00 -4.69 -5.76
C GLU A 142 5.08 -3.55 -4.73
N PHE A 143 6.26 -2.95 -4.62
CA PHE A 143 6.46 -1.73 -3.86
C PHE A 143 7.34 -0.76 -4.65
N LEU A 144 6.93 0.50 -4.72
CA LEU A 144 7.64 1.55 -5.44
C LEU A 144 7.82 2.77 -4.53
N ARG A 145 9.05 3.28 -4.49
CA ARG A 145 9.35 4.64 -4.00
C ARG A 145 9.26 5.57 -5.19
N ASN A 146 8.28 6.47 -5.20
CA ASN A 146 8.07 7.35 -6.33
C ASN A 146 9.08 8.50 -6.29
N LYS A 147 9.49 8.96 -7.47
CA LYS A 147 10.39 10.11 -7.59
C LYS A 147 9.60 11.39 -7.47
N LEU A 148 10.25 12.39 -6.87
CA LEU A 148 9.70 13.73 -6.84
C LEU A 148 9.65 14.31 -8.26
N ARG A 149 8.49 14.80 -8.66
CA ARG A 149 8.30 15.69 -9.79
C ARG A 149 8.34 17.13 -9.28
N GLY A 150 8.12 18.10 -10.17
CA GLY A 150 8.43 19.50 -9.92
C GLY A 150 7.64 20.12 -8.75
N ILE A 151 8.03 21.32 -8.34
CA ILE A 151 7.30 22.11 -7.34
C ILE A 151 5.87 22.35 -7.85
N GLY A 152 4.87 21.82 -7.14
CA GLY A 152 3.45 22.05 -7.42
C GLY A 152 2.70 20.90 -8.09
N GLU A 153 3.34 19.74 -8.31
CA GLU A 153 2.65 18.52 -8.75
C GLU A 153 2.19 17.66 -7.55
N ASP A 154 1.01 17.05 -7.67
CA ASP A 154 0.52 16.07 -6.71
C ASP A 154 1.31 14.77 -6.84
N GLU A 155 1.88 14.31 -5.72
CA GLU A 155 2.77 13.15 -5.73
C GLU A 155 2.46 12.21 -4.58
N PHE A 156 2.67 10.93 -4.84
CA PHE A 156 2.62 9.91 -3.81
C PHE A 156 4.04 9.53 -3.43
N ASP A 157 4.45 9.55 -2.16
CA ASP A 157 5.81 9.11 -1.76
C ASP A 157 6.04 7.62 -2.09
N TYR A 158 5.00 6.82 -1.89
CA TYR A 158 5.02 5.37 -1.97
C TYR A 158 3.79 4.83 -2.70
N THR A 159 4.00 3.78 -3.48
CA THR A 159 2.94 2.95 -4.08
C THR A 159 3.15 1.51 -3.66
N LEU A 160 2.09 0.86 -3.18
CA LEU A 160 2.10 -0.52 -2.72
C LEU A 160 0.98 -1.29 -3.38
N LYS A 161 1.36 -2.33 -4.11
CA LYS A 161 0.44 -3.23 -4.79
C LYS A 161 0.31 -4.52 -4.00
N LEU A 162 -0.93 -4.87 -3.70
CA LEU A 162 -1.29 -5.98 -2.82
C LEU A 162 -2.18 -6.96 -3.56
N PHE A 163 -1.93 -8.25 -3.37
CA PHE A 163 -2.81 -9.33 -3.80
C PHE A 163 -3.54 -9.92 -2.58
N ARG A 164 -4.87 -9.84 -2.56
CA ARG A 164 -5.71 -10.35 -1.48
C ARG A 164 -5.79 -11.87 -1.52
N ILE A 165 -5.57 -12.50 -0.37
CA ILE A 165 -5.74 -13.93 -0.17
C ILE A 165 -7.16 -14.18 0.32
N ARG A 166 -8.01 -14.73 -0.56
CA ARG A 166 -9.37 -15.16 -0.22
C ARG A 166 -9.31 -16.47 0.57
N LYS A 167 -10.16 -16.60 1.58
CA LYS A 167 -10.40 -17.86 2.29
C LYS A 167 -11.37 -18.74 1.53
#